data_AF-D7DCE0-F1
#
_entry.id   AF-D7DCE0-F1
#
_cell.length_a   1.000
_cell.length_b   1.000
_cell.length_c   1.000
_cell.angle_alpha   90.00
_cell.angle_beta   90.00
_cell.angle_gamma   90.00
#
_symmetry.space_group_name_H-M   'P 1'
#
loop_
_entity.id
_entity.type
_entity.pdbx_description
1 polymer ?
#
loop_
_entity_poly.entity_id
_entity_poly.type
_entity_poly.pdbx_seq_one_letter_code
_entity_poly.pdbx_strand_id
1 'polypeptide(L)'
;MPKIIKNIDKIIHHLRLALGKMEVARNAYKKHKQTRGLDMLTIVSALHGIPINHAILAEIYISSSNKEIDKSIKLLSKLEKNLLKNNQALHARYRKDLLELMNLMQLARNTSSIEEKYEIISRTISELSEFRNALEKYNI
;
A
#
# COMPACT_ATOMS: atom_id res chain seq x y z
N MET A 1 -2.68 24.50 2.24
CA MET A 1 -2.98 23.23 1.53
C MET A 1 -4.28 22.64 2.06
N PRO A 2 -5.29 22.46 1.20
CA PRO A 2 -6.62 22.03 1.62
C PRO A 2 -6.65 20.66 2.30
N LYS A 3 -7.66 20.44 3.17
CA LYS A 3 -7.78 19.24 4.01
C LYS A 3 -7.91 17.95 3.19
N ILE A 4 -8.50 18.03 1.99
CA ILE A 4 -8.68 16.91 1.07
C ILE A 4 -7.33 16.45 0.50
N ILE A 5 -6.55 17.39 -0.05
CA ILE A 5 -5.21 17.10 -0.58
C ILE A 5 -4.33 16.46 0.49
N LYS A 6 -4.31 17.01 1.72
CA LYS A 6 -3.57 16.42 2.84
C LYS A 6 -3.99 14.99 3.17
N ASN A 7 -5.26 14.63 2.99
CA ASN A 7 -5.71 13.24 3.22
C ASN A 7 -5.23 12.32 2.10
N ILE A 8 -5.22 12.79 0.85
CA ILE A 8 -4.71 12.03 -0.29
C ILE A 8 -3.19 11.82 -0.16
N ASP A 9 -2.44 12.83 0.23
CA ASP A 9 -0.99 12.72 0.48
C ASP A 9 -0.69 11.66 1.56
N LYS A 10 -1.52 11.58 2.61
CA LYS A 10 -1.40 10.54 3.64
C LYS A 10 -1.68 9.14 3.08
N ILE A 11 -2.68 8.98 2.22
CA ILE A 11 -2.98 7.71 1.55
C ILE A 11 -1.78 7.30 0.68
N ILE A 12 -1.28 8.21 -0.15
CA ILE A 12 -0.09 7.97 -1.00
C ILE A 12 1.11 7.57 -0.14
N HIS A 13 1.34 8.24 1.00
CA HIS A 13 2.42 7.90 1.91
C HIS A 13 2.31 6.46 2.43
N HIS A 14 1.13 6.03 2.90
CA HIS A 14 0.93 4.65 3.33
C HIS A 14 1.14 3.63 2.20
N LEU A 15 0.69 3.92 0.99
CA LEU A 15 0.93 3.05 -0.16
C LEU A 15 2.42 2.98 -0.54
N ARG A 16 3.17 4.09 -0.44
CA ARG A 16 4.64 4.06 -0.63
C ARG A 16 5.34 3.21 0.41
N LEU A 17 4.91 3.28 1.68
CA LEU A 17 5.40 2.37 2.72
C LEU A 17 5.03 0.91 2.41
N ALA A 18 3.82 0.65 1.90
CA ALA A 18 3.40 -0.68 1.47
C ALA A 18 4.30 -1.21 0.35
N LEU A 19 4.63 -0.37 -0.63
CA LEU A 19 5.50 -0.68 -1.77
C LEU A 19 6.93 -1.00 -1.32
N GLY A 20 7.52 -0.17 -0.45
CA GLY A 20 8.87 -0.43 0.10
C GLY A 20 8.92 -1.75 0.88
N LYS A 21 7.87 -2.08 1.63
CA LYS A 21 7.77 -3.38 2.31
C LYS A 21 7.64 -4.56 1.33
N MET A 22 6.94 -4.39 0.21
CA MET A 22 6.88 -5.39 -0.86
C MET A 22 8.26 -5.63 -1.48
N GLU A 23 9.04 -4.57 -1.68
CA GLU A 23 10.40 -4.69 -2.21
C GLU A 23 11.33 -5.46 -1.25
N VAL A 24 11.24 -5.19 0.05
CA VAL A 24 11.98 -5.97 1.05
C VAL A 24 11.54 -7.44 1.05
N ALA A 25 10.24 -7.71 0.97
CA ALA A 25 9.72 -9.08 0.87
C ALA A 25 10.21 -9.82 -0.39
N ARG A 26 10.20 -9.14 -1.55
CA ARG A 26 10.72 -9.65 -2.82
C ARG A 26 12.20 -10.05 -2.68
N ASN A 27 13.01 -9.15 -2.11
CA ASN A 27 14.44 -9.38 -1.91
C ASN A 27 14.72 -10.54 -0.94
N ALA A 28 13.95 -10.62 0.15
CA ALA A 28 14.05 -11.70 1.12
C ALA A 28 13.70 -13.06 0.48
N TYR A 29 12.61 -13.17 -0.28
CA TYR A 29 12.28 -14.39 -1.00
C TYR A 29 13.34 -14.80 -2.03
N LYS A 30 13.89 -13.84 -2.78
CA LYS A 30 14.99 -14.11 -3.71
C LYS A 30 16.20 -14.66 -2.98
N LYS A 31 16.56 -14.10 -1.82
CA LYS A 31 17.67 -14.56 -0.99
C LYS A 31 17.41 -15.96 -0.44
N HIS A 32 16.22 -16.24 0.06
CA HIS A 32 15.82 -17.57 0.54
C HIS A 32 16.00 -18.65 -0.55
N LYS A 33 15.57 -18.36 -1.78
CA LYS A 33 15.75 -19.28 -2.92
C LYS A 33 17.24 -19.52 -3.24
N GLN A 34 18.06 -18.48 -3.15
CA GLN A 34 19.50 -18.57 -3.43
C GLN A 34 20.26 -19.39 -2.38
N THR A 35 19.86 -19.33 -1.11
CA THR A 35 20.58 -20.02 -0.02
C THR A 35 20.23 -21.51 0.08
N ARG A 36 19.22 -22.01 -0.66
CA ARG A 36 18.77 -23.41 -0.64
C ARG A 36 18.57 -23.97 0.79
N GLY A 37 18.15 -23.11 1.72
CA GLY A 37 17.94 -23.48 3.13
C GLY A 37 19.15 -23.27 4.06
N LEU A 38 20.35 -23.00 3.55
CA LEU A 38 21.53 -22.60 4.35
C LEU A 38 21.52 -21.09 4.60
N ASP A 39 20.49 -20.66 5.31
CA ASP A 39 20.26 -19.26 5.57
C ASP A 39 21.05 -18.78 6.80
N MET A 40 22.12 -18.00 6.58
CA MET A 40 22.91 -17.39 7.66
C MET A 40 22.04 -16.56 8.62
N LEU A 41 20.94 -15.97 8.14
CA LEU A 41 20.01 -15.26 9.01
C LEU A 41 19.40 -16.20 10.05
N THR A 42 19.13 -17.46 9.68
CA THR A 42 18.58 -18.48 10.59
C THR A 42 19.57 -18.85 11.67
N ILE A 43 20.84 -19.04 11.30
CA ILE A 43 21.90 -19.35 12.26
C ILE A 43 22.06 -18.17 13.25
N VAL A 44 22.22 -16.95 12.74
CA VAL A 44 22.45 -15.77 13.58
C VAL A 44 21.25 -15.46 14.48
N SER A 45 20.03 -15.55 13.95
CA SER A 45 18.82 -15.28 14.73
C SER A 45 18.52 -16.36 15.77
N ALA A 46 18.87 -17.63 15.49
CA ALA A 46 18.83 -18.71 16.48
C ALA A 46 19.76 -18.43 17.67
N LEU A 47 20.95 -17.86 17.44
CA LEU A 47 21.86 -17.43 18.52
C LEU A 47 21.27 -16.32 19.40
N HIS A 48 20.29 -15.56 18.89
CA HIS A 48 19.55 -14.55 19.64
C HIS A 48 18.19 -15.08 20.15
N GLY A 49 17.94 -16.40 20.07
CA GLY A 49 16.78 -17.07 20.65
C GLY A 49 15.54 -17.17 19.77
N ILE A 50 15.55 -16.64 18.54
CA ILE A 50 14.41 -16.71 17.62
C ILE A 50 14.90 -17.06 16.21
N PRO A 51 14.82 -18.32 15.77
CA PRO A 51 15.26 -18.70 14.43
C PRO A 51 14.32 -18.10 13.37
N ILE A 52 14.83 -17.15 12.60
CA ILE A 52 14.16 -16.48 11.49
C ILE A 52 14.93 -16.78 10.21
N ASN A 53 14.23 -17.23 9.17
CA ASN A 53 14.78 -17.31 7.82
C ASN A 53 14.21 -16.18 6.94
N HIS A 54 14.80 -15.97 5.78
CA HIS A 54 14.36 -14.92 4.86
C HIS A 54 12.94 -15.14 4.34
N ALA A 55 12.40 -16.36 4.33
CA ALA A 55 10.98 -16.58 3.97
C ALA A 55 10.04 -16.05 5.07
N ILE A 56 10.32 -16.33 6.34
CA ILE A 56 9.60 -15.76 7.49
C ILE A 56 9.70 -14.23 7.46
N LEU A 57 10.90 -13.69 7.18
CA LEU A 57 11.10 -12.25 7.06
C LEU A 57 10.21 -11.66 5.95
N ALA A 58 10.15 -12.32 4.79
CA ALA A 58 9.29 -11.88 3.69
C ALA A 58 7.81 -11.85 4.09
N GLU A 59 7.32 -12.90 4.77
CA GLU A 59 5.93 -12.95 5.28
C GLU A 59 5.62 -11.83 6.27
N ILE A 60 6.57 -11.49 7.17
CA ILE A 60 6.42 -10.35 8.09
C ILE A 60 6.25 -9.05 7.30
N TYR A 61 7.06 -8.82 6.27
CA TYR A 61 6.95 -7.62 5.44
C TYR A 61 5.67 -7.60 4.59
N ILE A 62 5.20 -8.75 4.11
CA ILE A 62 3.91 -8.87 3.42
C ILE A 62 2.76 -8.49 4.34
N SER A 63 2.71 -9.07 5.55
CA SER A 63 1.71 -8.74 6.56
C SER A 63 1.76 -7.26 6.93
N SER A 64 2.97 -6.70 7.12
CA SER A 64 3.18 -5.30 7.43
C SER A 64 2.76 -4.36 6.30
N SER A 65 2.93 -4.77 5.03
CA SER A 65 2.46 -4.02 3.85
C SER A 65 0.94 -4.02 3.77
N ASN A 66 0.29 -5.18 3.97
CA ASN A 66 -1.16 -5.30 4.03
C ASN A 66 -1.78 -4.36 5.07
N LYS A 67 -1.14 -4.18 6.24
CA LYS A 67 -1.59 -3.21 7.25
C LYS A 67 -1.58 -1.76 6.75
N GLU A 68 -0.61 -1.36 5.92
CA GLU A 68 -0.60 -0.01 5.32
C GLU A 68 -1.66 0.14 4.24
N ILE A 69 -1.94 -0.91 3.46
CA ILE A 69 -3.05 -0.94 2.50
C ILE A 69 -4.38 -0.79 3.25
N ASP A 70 -4.60 -1.53 4.34
CA ASP A 70 -5.81 -1.44 5.16
C ASP A 70 -6.02 -0.03 5.74
N LYS A 71 -4.94 0.64 6.18
CA LYS A 71 -5.00 2.06 6.58
C LYS A 71 -5.39 2.96 5.42
N SER A 72 -4.82 2.74 4.24
CA SER A 72 -5.12 3.50 3.02
C SER A 72 -6.58 3.38 2.61
N ILE A 73 -7.14 2.16 2.64
CA ILE A 73 -8.57 1.89 2.39
C ILE A 73 -9.43 2.67 3.39
N LYS A 74 -9.14 2.58 4.69
CA LYS A 74 -9.91 3.30 5.73
C LYS A 74 -9.89 4.82 5.52
N LEU A 75 -8.73 5.36 5.15
CA LEU A 75 -8.57 6.80 4.87
C LEU A 75 -9.36 7.20 3.61
N LEU A 76 -9.31 6.41 2.54
CA LEU A 76 -10.05 6.66 1.31
C LEU A 76 -11.57 6.59 1.55
N SER A 77 -12.06 5.59 2.28
CA SER A 77 -13.48 5.51 2.65
C SER A 77 -13.92 6.70 3.51
N LYS A 78 -13.04 7.21 4.40
CA LYS A 78 -13.32 8.41 5.18
C LYS A 78 -13.35 9.66 4.30
N LEU A 79 -12.47 9.74 3.29
CA LEU A 79 -12.46 10.84 2.33
C LEU A 79 -13.77 10.85 1.53
N GLU A 80 -14.18 9.70 0.99
CA GLU A 80 -15.43 9.53 0.23
C GLU A 80 -16.64 10.00 1.03
N LYS A 81 -16.79 9.52 2.28
CA LYS A 81 -17.88 9.94 3.19
C LYS A 81 -17.86 11.43 3.50
N ASN A 82 -16.67 12.01 3.67
CA ASN A 82 -16.52 13.44 3.94
C ASN A 82 -16.89 14.30 2.72
N LEU A 83 -16.56 13.84 1.51
CA LEU A 83 -16.96 14.49 0.27
C LEU A 83 -18.47 14.42 0.10
N LEU A 84 -19.07 13.25 0.30
CA LEU A 84 -20.53 13.08 0.24
C LEU A 84 -21.27 14.02 1.20
N LYS A 85 -20.76 14.17 2.43
CA LYS A 85 -21.39 15.01 3.46
C LYS A 85 -21.19 16.51 3.24
N ASN A 86 -19.98 16.93 2.88
CA ASN A 86 -19.59 18.34 2.93
C ASN A 86 -19.42 18.99 1.56
N ASN A 87 -19.34 18.21 0.48
CA ASN A 87 -19.12 18.71 -0.88
C ASN A 87 -19.72 17.76 -1.93
N GLN A 88 -21.05 17.67 -1.97
CA GLN A 88 -21.80 16.74 -2.82
C GLN A 88 -21.49 16.88 -4.32
N ALA A 89 -21.28 18.11 -4.80
CA ALA A 89 -20.91 18.34 -6.21
C ALA A 89 -19.57 17.69 -6.55
N LEU A 90 -18.57 17.84 -5.67
CA LEU A 90 -17.26 17.22 -5.83
C LEU A 90 -17.34 15.71 -5.71
N HIS A 91 -18.14 15.19 -4.77
CA HIS A 91 -18.40 13.76 -4.64
C HIS A 91 -19.02 13.18 -5.92
N ALA A 92 -20.10 13.78 -6.43
CA ALA A 92 -20.77 13.30 -7.65
C ALA A 92 -19.82 13.27 -8.85
N ARG A 93 -18.97 14.29 -8.98
CA ARG A 93 -17.97 14.40 -10.04
C ARG A 93 -16.92 13.29 -9.99
N TYR A 94 -16.43 12.96 -8.80
CA TYR A 94 -15.28 12.07 -8.62
C TYR A 94 -15.63 10.69 -8.06
N ARG A 95 -16.92 10.37 -7.93
CA ARG A 95 -17.40 9.11 -7.35
C ARG A 95 -16.82 7.89 -8.07
N LYS A 96 -16.76 7.92 -9.40
CA LYS A 96 -16.22 6.82 -10.20
C LYS A 96 -14.75 6.59 -9.88
N ASP A 97 -13.95 7.65 -9.91
CA ASP A 97 -12.51 7.59 -9.63
C ASP A 97 -12.22 7.09 -8.20
N LEU A 98 -12.99 7.57 -7.21
CA LEU A 98 -12.87 7.12 -5.82
C LEU A 98 -13.21 5.63 -5.66
N LEU A 99 -14.21 5.13 -6.39
CA LEU A 99 -14.57 3.70 -6.38
C LEU A 99 -13.50 2.86 -7.06
N GLU A 100 -12.96 3.31 -8.19
CA GLU A 100 -11.88 2.62 -8.91
C GLU A 100 -10.63 2.50 -8.05
N LEU A 101 -10.20 3.61 -7.42
CA LEU A 101 -9.09 3.61 -6.46
C LEU A 101 -9.33 2.66 -5.28
N MET A 102 -10.56 2.61 -4.77
CA MET A 102 -10.91 1.71 -3.67
C MET A 102 -10.86 0.24 -4.11
N ASN A 103 -11.33 -0.07 -5.33
CA ASN A 103 -11.23 -1.40 -5.91
C ASN A 103 -9.78 -1.83 -6.12
N LEU A 104 -8.91 -0.95 -6.62
CA LEU A 104 -7.48 -1.24 -6.77
C LEU A 104 -6.80 -1.53 -5.43
N MET A 105 -7.10 -0.75 -4.39
CA MET A 105 -6.55 -1.02 -3.06
C MET A 105 -7.06 -2.35 -2.47
N GLN A 106 -8.33 -2.69 -2.68
CA GLN A 106 -8.87 -3.99 -2.26
C GLN A 106 -8.25 -5.14 -3.04
N LEU A 107 -8.04 -4.97 -4.35
CA LEU A 107 -7.35 -5.94 -5.19
C LEU A 107 -5.93 -6.15 -4.65
N ALA A 108 -5.15 -5.08 -4.47
CA ALA A 108 -3.80 -5.14 -3.89
C ALA A 108 -3.80 -5.84 -2.53
N ARG A 109 -4.80 -5.60 -1.68
CA ARG A 109 -4.90 -6.23 -0.37
C ARG A 109 -5.08 -7.75 -0.45
N ASN A 110 -5.81 -8.23 -1.46
CA ASN A 110 -6.20 -9.62 -1.62
C ASN A 110 -5.26 -10.42 -2.53
N THR A 111 -4.45 -9.75 -3.36
CA THR A 111 -3.43 -10.40 -4.18
C THR A 111 -2.38 -11.10 -3.29
N SER A 112 -2.05 -12.35 -3.59
CA SER A 112 -1.01 -13.12 -2.88
C SER A 112 0.37 -12.96 -3.53
N SER A 113 0.41 -12.81 -4.85
CA SER A 113 1.63 -12.58 -5.63
C SER A 113 2.28 -11.25 -5.24
N ILE A 114 3.57 -11.30 -4.88
CA ILE A 114 4.35 -10.10 -4.52
C ILE A 114 4.51 -9.17 -5.73
N GLU A 115 4.80 -9.73 -6.90
CA GLU A 115 5.02 -8.97 -8.13
C GLU A 115 3.75 -8.24 -8.56
N GLU A 116 2.64 -8.98 -8.66
CA GLU A 116 1.35 -8.43 -9.03
C GLU A 116 0.86 -7.39 -8.00
N LYS A 117 1.01 -7.68 -6.70
CA LYS A 117 0.68 -6.71 -5.65
C LYS A 117 1.52 -5.44 -5.76
N TYR A 118 2.82 -5.56 -6.02
CA TYR A 118 3.71 -4.42 -6.22
C TYR A 118 3.23 -3.54 -7.39
N GLU A 119 2.89 -4.16 -8.51
CA GLU A 119 2.37 -3.45 -9.69
C GLU A 119 1.05 -2.74 -9.40
N ILE A 120 0.10 -3.42 -8.74
CA ILE A 120 -1.19 -2.81 -8.37
C ILE A 120 -0.97 -1.62 -7.42
N ILE A 121 -0.11 -1.74 -6.41
CA ILE A 121 0.20 -0.62 -5.49
C ILE A 121 0.84 0.55 -6.26
N SER A 122 1.79 0.28 -7.15
CA SER A 122 2.45 1.30 -7.97
C SER A 122 1.47 2.03 -8.88
N ARG A 123 0.57 1.28 -9.54
CA ARG A 123 -0.52 1.83 -10.34
C ARG A 123 -1.44 2.69 -9.48
N THR A 124 -1.86 2.19 -8.32
CA THR A 124 -2.73 2.93 -7.39
C THR A 124 -2.12 4.25 -6.94
N ILE A 125 -0.81 4.28 -6.67
CA ILE A 125 -0.08 5.51 -6.32
C ILE A 125 -0.11 6.52 -7.48
N SER A 126 0.07 6.04 -8.71
CA SER A 126 0.06 6.88 -9.90
C SER A 126 -1.32 7.50 -10.11
N GLU A 127 -2.39 6.70 -10.08
CA GLU A 127 -3.77 7.16 -10.21
C GLU A 127 -4.17 8.12 -9.06
N LEU A 128 -3.75 7.85 -7.82
CA LEU A 128 -3.97 8.80 -6.71
C LEU A 128 -3.23 10.12 -6.90
N SER A 129 -2.04 10.09 -7.50
CA SER A 129 -1.25 11.30 -7.76
C SER A 129 -1.90 12.14 -8.86
N GLU A 130 -2.45 11.50 -9.90
CA GLU A 130 -3.25 12.16 -10.92
C GLU A 130 -4.53 12.75 -10.33
N PHE A 131 -5.24 11.98 -9.51
CA PHE A 131 -6.44 12.44 -8.79
C PHE A 131 -6.14 13.65 -7.89
N ARG A 132 -5.04 13.59 -7.13
CA ARG A 132 -4.54 14.69 -6.30
C ARG A 132 -4.30 15.96 -7.14
N ASN A 133 -3.59 15.83 -8.26
CA ASN A 133 -3.27 16.95 -9.15
C ASN A 133 -4.52 17.52 -9.82
N ALA A 134 -5.50 16.68 -10.14
CA ALA A 134 -6.79 17.12 -10.66
C ALA A 134 -7.52 17.98 -9.62
N LEU A 135 -7.54 17.59 -8.35
CA LEU A 135 -8.18 18.35 -7.28
C LEU A 135 -7.48 19.68 -6.99
N GLU A 136 -6.15 19.71 -7.03
CA GLU A 136 -5.35 20.92 -6.80
C GLU A 136 -5.68 22.03 -7.80
N LYS A 137 -6.00 21.68 -9.06
CA LYS A 137 -6.43 22.62 -10.11
C LYS A 137 -7.76 23.33 -9.79
N TYR A 138 -8.58 22.80 -8.88
CA TYR A 138 -9.84 23.42 -8.47
C TYR A 138 -9.72 24.32 -7.24
N ASN A 139 -8.50 24.60 -6.75
CA ASN A 139 -8.26 25.33 -5.49
C ASN A 139 -8.97 24.73 -4.26
N ILE A 140 -9.18 23.39 -4.26
CA ILE A 140 -9.78 22.60 -3.16
C ILE A 140 -8.78 21.59 -2.61
#